data_AF-A0A9Q1CNZ8-F1
#
_entry.id   AF-A0A9Q1CNZ8-F1
#
_cell.length_a   1.000
_cell.length_b   1.000
_cell.length_c   1.000
_cell.angle_alpha   90.00
_cell.angle_beta   90.00
_cell.angle_gamma   90.00
#
_symmetry.space_group_name_H-M   'P 1'
#
loop_
_entity.id
_entity.type
_entity.pdbx_description
1 polymer ?
#
loop_
_entity_poly.entity_id
_entity_poly.type
_entity_poly.pdbx_seq_one_letter_code
_entity_poly.pdbx_strand_id
1 'polypeptide(L)'
;MDDKTYRPLNRDPTTSLENKIGKAINELKEQNKLNIKQATQLTHRNSLSPRIYGLPKLHKEGIPLRPIVSSINSPSYNLARHLADLLTPLSGKGMSYIKNSQHFVERARRYQ
;
A
#
# COMPACT_ATOMS: atom_id res chain seq x y z
N MET A 1 -19.37 -11.53 4.66
CA MET A 1 -18.62 -10.37 5.20
C MET A 1 -19.56 -9.63 6.12
N ASP A 2 -19.07 -8.96 7.16
CA ASP A 2 -19.96 -8.22 8.05
C ASP A 2 -20.37 -6.87 7.44
N ASP A 3 -21.61 -6.46 7.73
CA ASP A 3 -22.19 -5.19 7.26
C ASP A 3 -21.77 -3.98 8.12
N LYS A 4 -20.98 -4.22 9.18
CA LYS A 4 -20.46 -3.17 10.07
C LYS A 4 -19.19 -2.53 9.51
N THR A 5 -18.37 -3.32 8.84
CA THR A 5 -17.03 -2.96 8.36
C THR A 5 -17.01 -2.76 6.85
N TYR A 6 -17.83 -3.51 6.11
CA TYR A 6 -17.87 -3.47 4.65
C TYR A 6 -19.25 -3.03 4.17
N ARG A 7 -19.27 -2.35 3.02
CA ARG A 7 -20.51 -1.99 2.32
C ARG A 7 -20.44 -2.40 0.87
N PRO A 8 -21.56 -2.81 0.26
CA PRO A 8 -21.59 -3.07 -1.17
C PRO A 8 -21.28 -1.80 -1.97
N LEU A 9 -20.61 -1.97 -3.11
CA LEU A 9 -20.39 -0.91 -4.08
C LEU A 9 -21.28 -1.18 -5.30
N ASN A 10 -21.96 -0.13 -5.76
CA ASN A 10 -22.87 -0.22 -6.91
C ASN A 10 -22.13 -0.29 -8.26
N ARG A 11 -20.82 -0.03 -8.28
CA ARG A 11 -19.97 -0.03 -9.48
C ARG A 11 -18.51 -0.26 -9.12
N ASP A 12 -17.76 -0.84 -10.05
CA ASP A 12 -16.31 -0.97 -9.93
C ASP A 12 -15.63 0.42 -10.06
N PRO A 13 -14.92 0.91 -9.03
CA PRO A 13 -14.26 2.21 -9.07
C PRO A 13 -12.91 2.19 -9.80
N THR A 14 -12.42 1.03 -10.27
CA THR A 14 -11.05 0.83 -10.79
C THR A 14 -10.69 1.85 -11.88
N THR A 15 -11.49 1.95 -12.94
CA THR A 15 -11.23 2.89 -14.04
C THR A 15 -11.32 4.35 -13.59
N SER A 16 -12.27 4.67 -12.70
CA SER A 16 -12.40 6.04 -12.17
C SER A 16 -11.17 6.44 -11.36
N LEU A 17 -10.61 5.50 -10.58
CA LEU A 17 -9.40 5.71 -9.81
C LEU A 17 -8.17 5.83 -10.72
N GLU A 18 -8.04 4.97 -11.73
CA GLU A 18 -6.98 5.04 -12.74
C GLU A 18 -6.96 6.43 -13.40
N ASN A 19 -8.12 6.93 -13.84
CA ASN A 19 -8.25 8.25 -14.45
C ASN A 19 -7.86 9.39 -13.50
N LYS A 20 -8.26 9.32 -12.22
CA LYS A 20 -7.89 10.31 -11.21
C LYS A 20 -6.37 10.34 -10.98
N ILE A 21 -5.75 9.18 -10.89
CA ILE A 21 -4.30 9.05 -10.71
C ILE A 21 -3.58 9.58 -11.96
N GLY A 22 -4.04 9.22 -13.15
CA GLY A 22 -3.49 9.72 -14.42
C GLY A 22 -3.55 11.25 -14.51
N LYS A 23 -4.68 11.85 -14.09
CA LYS A 23 -4.82 13.31 -14.02
C LYS A 23 -3.78 13.95 -13.07
N ALA A 24 -3.65 13.42 -11.86
CA ALA A 24 -2.68 13.94 -10.89
C ALA A 24 -1.22 13.81 -11.39
N ILE A 25 -0.88 12.71 -12.06
CA ILE A 25 0.46 12.51 -12.67
C ILE A 25 0.70 13.55 -13.77
N ASN A 26 -0.29 13.82 -14.61
CA ASN A 26 -0.18 14.83 -15.67
C ASN A 26 0.01 16.23 -15.10
N GLU A 27 -0.77 16.62 -14.08
CA GLU A 27 -0.60 17.91 -13.40
C GLU A 27 0.81 18.07 -12.80
N LEU A 28 1.36 17.02 -12.19
CA LEU A 28 2.72 17.03 -11.66
C LEU A 28 3.79 17.10 -12.76
N LYS A 29 3.52 16.50 -13.92
CA LYS A 29 4.38 16.60 -15.11
C LYS A 29 4.39 18.02 -15.67
N GLU A 30 3.22 18.65 -15.80
CA GLU A 30 3.07 20.04 -16.26
C GLU A 30 3.78 21.04 -15.31
N GLN A 31 3.76 20.76 -14.00
CA GLN A 31 4.50 21.52 -12.99
C GLN A 31 6.01 21.24 -12.97
N ASN A 32 6.54 20.42 -13.88
CA ASN A 32 7.93 19.96 -13.90
C ASN A 32 8.39 19.26 -12.60
N LYS A 33 7.45 18.73 -11.80
CA LYS A 33 7.76 17.96 -10.58
C LYS A 33 8.05 16.49 -10.88
N LEU A 34 7.63 16.01 -12.04
CA LEU A 34 7.93 14.68 -12.56
C LEU A 34 8.52 14.81 -13.96
N ASN A 35 9.60 14.09 -14.22
CA ASN A 35 10.10 13.92 -15.58
C ASN A 35 9.24 12.90 -16.35
N ILE A 36 9.40 12.86 -17.68
CA ILE A 36 8.61 11.98 -18.56
C ILE A 36 8.76 10.50 -18.16
N LYS A 37 9.96 10.07 -17.80
CA LYS A 37 10.23 8.69 -17.38
C LYS A 37 9.49 8.32 -16.10
N GLN A 38 9.51 9.20 -15.10
CA GLN A 38 8.78 9.03 -13.85
C GLN A 38 7.27 8.99 -14.10
N ALA A 39 6.73 9.93 -14.88
CA ALA A 39 5.31 9.96 -15.21
C ALA A 39 4.87 8.66 -15.91
N THR A 40 5.65 8.14 -16.85
CA THR A 40 5.38 6.86 -17.53
C THR A 40 5.41 5.68 -16.56
N GLN A 41 6.39 5.63 -15.65
CA GLN A 41 6.48 4.55 -14.65
C GLN A 41 5.32 4.58 -13.65
N LEU A 42 4.87 5.77 -13.26
CA LEU A 42 3.77 5.95 -12.32
C LEU A 42 2.40 5.68 -12.95
N THR A 43 2.26 5.91 -14.25
CA THR A 43 1.02 5.66 -14.98
C THR A 43 0.78 4.16 -15.07
N HIS A 44 -0.32 3.70 -14.47
CA HIS A 44 -0.81 2.34 -14.66
C HIS A 44 -1.89 2.34 -15.76
N ARG A 45 -1.89 1.32 -16.62
CA ARG A 45 -2.92 1.11 -17.64
C ARG A 45 -3.49 -0.29 -17.47
N ASN A 46 -4.78 -0.45 -17.75
CA ASN A 46 -5.48 -1.74 -17.61
C ASN A 46 -5.40 -2.29 -16.18
N SER A 47 -5.57 -1.41 -15.19
CA SER A 47 -5.53 -1.80 -13.79
C SER A 47 -6.60 -2.83 -13.45
N LEU A 48 -6.29 -3.69 -12.49
CA LEU A 48 -7.21 -4.65 -11.91
C LEU A 48 -7.76 -4.15 -10.58
N SER A 49 -9.03 -4.45 -10.31
CA SER A 49 -9.60 -4.25 -8.99
C SER A 49 -8.84 -5.09 -7.95
N PRO A 50 -8.51 -4.53 -6.76
CA PRO A 50 -7.88 -5.30 -5.69
C PRO A 50 -8.66 -6.57 -5.34
N ARG A 51 -7.94 -7.68 -5.21
CA ARG A 51 -8.57 -8.99 -4.94
C ARG A 51 -8.53 -9.30 -3.45
N ILE A 52 -9.67 -9.72 -2.91
CA ILE A 52 -9.77 -10.21 -1.53
C ILE A 52 -9.77 -11.74 -1.52
N TYR A 53 -8.96 -12.32 -0.64
CA TYR A 53 -8.93 -13.77 -0.39
C TYR A 53 -8.65 -14.05 1.08
N GLY A 54 -8.94 -15.27 1.53
CA GLY A 54 -8.72 -15.71 2.91
C GLY A 54 -7.56 -16.69 3.02
N LEU A 55 -6.71 -16.51 4.04
CA LEU A 55 -5.72 -17.52 4.45
C LEU A 55 -6.15 -18.20 5.75
N PRO A 56 -6.08 -19.54 5.87
CA PRO A 56 -6.50 -20.23 7.08
C PRO A 56 -5.60 -19.90 8.27
N LYS A 57 -6.20 -19.58 9.43
CA LYS A 57 -5.49 -19.45 10.71
C LYS A 57 -5.44 -20.82 11.40
N LEU A 58 -4.49 -21.67 11.00
CA LEU A 58 -4.34 -23.06 11.49
C LEU A 58 -4.20 -23.21 13.02
N HIS A 59 -3.79 -22.14 13.71
CA HIS A 59 -3.58 -22.13 15.17
C HIS A 59 -4.84 -21.75 15.97
N LYS A 60 -6.00 -21.56 15.32
CA LYS A 60 -7.25 -21.19 15.99
C LYS A 60 -8.29 -22.28 15.78
N GLU A 61 -9.09 -22.51 16.82
CA GLU A 61 -10.25 -23.40 16.76
C GLU A 61 -11.21 -22.96 15.63
N GLY A 62 -11.75 -23.94 14.90
CA GLY A 62 -12.59 -23.67 13.72
C GLY A 62 -11.86 -23.13 12.49
N ILE A 63 -10.53 -22.95 12.55
CA ILE A 63 -9.64 -22.53 11.44
C ILE A 63 -10.21 -21.32 10.66
N PRO A 64 -10.50 -20.19 11.33
CA PRO A 64 -11.05 -19.01 10.67
C PRO A 64 -10.09 -18.45 9.61
N LEU A 65 -10.64 -17.84 8.56
CA LEU A 65 -9.85 -17.16 7.53
C LEU A 65 -9.32 -15.80 8.02
N ARG A 66 -8.09 -15.47 7.62
CA ARG A 66 -7.51 -14.12 7.67
C ARG A 66 -7.80 -13.47 6.31
N PRO A 67 -8.66 -12.44 6.23
CA PRO A 67 -8.86 -11.72 4.99
C PRO A 67 -7.59 -10.96 4.61
N ILE A 68 -7.18 -11.07 3.35
CA ILE A 68 -6.05 -10.38 2.72
C ILE A 68 -6.56 -9.67 1.49
N VAL A 69 -6.19 -8.40 1.33
CA VAL A 69 -6.43 -7.62 0.11
C VAL A 69 -5.12 -7.53 -0.66
N SER A 70 -5.09 -8.07 -1.87
CA SER A 70 -3.98 -7.90 -2.80
C SER A 70 -4.23 -6.70 -3.69
N SER A 71 -3.33 -5.72 -3.60
CA SER A 71 -3.30 -4.53 -4.45
C SER A 71 -2.38 -4.69 -5.67
N ILE A 72 -1.94 -5.90 -5.98
CA ILE A 72 -1.10 -6.17 -7.17
C ILE A 72 -1.88 -5.77 -8.42
N ASN A 73 -1.23 -5.01 -9.30
CA ASN A 73 -1.81 -4.44 -10.52
C ASN A 73 -3.02 -3.54 -10.28
N SER A 74 -3.20 -3.04 -9.05
CA SER A 74 -4.23 -2.03 -8.76
C SER A 74 -3.83 -0.64 -9.29
N PRO A 75 -4.81 0.26 -9.52
CA PRO A 75 -4.53 1.59 -10.07
C PRO A 75 -3.48 2.39 -9.29
N SER A 76 -3.42 2.20 -7.97
CA SER A 76 -2.51 2.91 -7.07
C SER A 76 -1.17 2.21 -6.84
N TYR A 77 -0.94 1.02 -7.41
CA TYR A 77 0.20 0.17 -7.04
C TYR A 77 1.56 0.86 -7.26
N ASN A 78 1.80 1.36 -8.48
CA ASN A 78 3.07 2.01 -8.82
C ASN A 78 3.28 3.31 -8.03
N LEU A 79 2.21 4.08 -7.83
CA LEU A 79 2.23 5.30 -7.04
C LEU A 79 2.57 5.03 -5.57
N ALA A 80 1.92 4.04 -4.96
CA ALA A 80 2.18 3.65 -3.58
C ALA A 80 3.63 3.17 -3.40
N ARG A 81 4.14 2.37 -4.34
CA ARG A 81 5.54 1.94 -4.34
C ARG A 81 6.51 3.11 -4.43
N HIS A 82 6.27 4.04 -5.35
CA HIS A 82 7.12 5.21 -5.51
C HIS A 82 7.16 6.08 -4.24
N LEU A 83 6.00 6.30 -3.60
CA LEU A 83 5.93 7.02 -2.32
C LEU A 83 6.67 6.26 -1.21
N ALA A 84 6.55 4.94 -1.16
CA ALA A 84 7.30 4.13 -0.20
C ALA A 84 8.81 4.28 -0.40
N ASP A 85 9.30 4.22 -1.65
CA ASP A 85 10.72 4.38 -1.97
C ASP A 85 11.22 5.78 -1.57
N LEU A 86 10.43 6.84 -1.81
CA LEU A 86 10.76 8.21 -1.39
C LEU A 86 10.82 8.39 0.13
N LEU A 87 9.91 7.73 0.86
CA LEU A 87 9.79 7.88 2.32
C LEU A 87 10.72 6.92 3.08
N THR A 88 11.18 5.84 2.45
CA THR A 88 12.02 4.81 3.10
C THR A 88 13.27 5.39 3.76
N PRO A 89 14.03 6.33 3.15
CA PRO A 89 15.19 6.93 3.80
C PRO A 89 14.86 7.79 5.03
N LEU A 90 13.62 8.23 5.19
CA LEU A 90 13.15 8.98 6.37
C LEU A 90 12.66 8.03 7.47
N SER A 91 12.22 6.83 7.08
CA SER A 91 11.83 5.78 8.00
C SER A 91 13.05 5.23 8.74
N GLY A 92 12.88 4.94 10.03
CA GLY A 92 13.88 4.27 10.85
C GLY A 92 15.06 5.09 11.36
N LYS A 93 14.99 6.42 11.23
CA LYS A 93 15.97 7.36 11.83
C LYS A 93 15.50 7.97 13.15
N GLY A 94 14.26 7.72 13.55
CA GLY A 94 13.69 8.27 14.77
C GLY A 94 14.35 7.70 16.03
N MET A 95 14.41 8.51 17.08
CA MET A 95 14.92 8.05 18.37
C MET A 95 14.17 6.82 18.87
N SER A 96 12.91 6.59 18.53
CA SER A 96 12.13 5.41 18.94
C SER A 96 12.25 4.20 17.99
N TYR A 97 13.08 4.26 16.94
CA TYR A 97 13.14 3.18 15.95
C TYR A 97 13.66 1.87 16.55
N ILE A 98 12.97 0.78 16.19
CA ILE A 98 13.33 -0.59 16.52
C ILE A 98 13.37 -1.40 15.21
N LYS A 99 14.55 -1.91 14.83
CA LYS A 99 14.74 -2.68 13.61
C LYS A 99 14.08 -4.08 13.66
N ASN A 100 14.27 -4.80 14.76
CA ASN A 100 13.79 -6.17 14.96
C ASN A 100 13.76 -6.54 16.46
N SER A 101 13.35 -7.77 16.77
CA SER A 101 13.25 -8.27 18.15
C SER A 101 14.60 -8.28 18.89
N GLN A 102 15.71 -8.57 18.20
CA GLN A 102 17.04 -8.54 18.82
C GLN A 102 17.45 -7.11 19.19
N HIS A 103 17.32 -6.17 18.24
CA HIS A 103 17.59 -4.75 18.46
C HIS A 103 16.69 -4.16 19.56
N PHE A 104 15.45 -4.64 19.69
CA PHE A 104 14.58 -4.27 20.80
C PHE A 104 15.15 -4.68 22.16
N VAL A 105 15.55 -5.94 22.31
CA VAL A 105 16.11 -6.47 23.57
C VAL A 105 17.40 -5.73 23.96
N GLU A 106 18.30 -5.53 23.00
CA GLU A 106 19.54 -4.75 23.22
C GLU A 106 19.23 -3.35 23.74
N ARG A 107 18.27 -2.68 23.14
CA ARG A 107 17.90 -1.32 23.50
C ARG A 107 17.19 -1.25 24.85
N ALA A 108 16.27 -2.17 25.15
CA ALA A 108 15.57 -2.22 26.42
C ALA A 108 16.52 -2.43 27.60
N ARG A 109 17.57 -3.25 27.42
CA ARG A 109 18.63 -3.46 28.42
C ARG A 109 19.47 -2.20 28.70
N ARG A 110 19.64 -1.30 27.73
CA ARG A 110 20.38 -0.03 27.94
C ARG A 110 19.64 1.00 28.81
N TYR A 111 18.36 0.77 29.11
CA TYR A 111 17.55 1.62 29.99
C TYR A 111 17.36 1.01 31.40
N GLN A 112 18.01 -0.14 31.68
CA GLN A 112 18.16 -0.69 33.04
C GLN A 112 19.47 -0.22 33.64
#